data_AF-A0A962ZHN0-F1
#
_entry.id   AF-A0A962ZHN0-F1
#
_cell.length_a   1.000
_cell.length_b   1.000
_cell.length_c   1.000
_cell.angle_alpha   90.00
_cell.angle_beta   90.00
_cell.angle_gamma   90.00
#
_symmetry.space_group_name_H-M   'P 1'
#
loop_
_entity.id
_entity.type
_entity.pdbx_description
1 polymer ?
#
loop_
_entity_poly.entity_id
_entity_poly.type
_entity_poly.pdbx_seq_one_letter_code
_entity_poly.pdbx_strand_id
1 'polypeptide(L)'
;RTLQSPLDRLALQADIRDRLGAATAGDTEQEMELLRQFKHANVLRVAAADVGKAMPLMVVSDHLTEIAETVLGAALELAWRDVAARHGEPRCGEGESRHVVPFAVVGYGKLGGIELGYGSDLDLVFVHGSEGARQHTDGPREVDNQVFFGRLAQRIIHFLATLTPEGQLYEVDPRLRPSGSKGLIANSLESTERYLVEEAWTWEHQALVRARAVAGDRDLMERFAAMRR
;
A
#
# COMPACT_ATOMS: atom_id res chain seq x y z
N ARG A 1 21.30 -2.15 -26.74
CA ARG A 1 21.29 -3.41 -25.94
C ARG A 1 20.65 -3.24 -24.56
N THR A 2 20.09 -2.07 -24.22
CA THR A 2 19.72 -1.63 -22.86
C THR A 2 18.21 -1.47 -22.62
N LEU A 3 17.35 -1.77 -23.60
CA LEU A 3 15.90 -1.57 -23.47
C LEU A 3 15.14 -2.77 -22.87
N GLN A 4 15.83 -3.87 -22.55
CA GLN A 4 15.20 -5.17 -22.25
C GLN A 4 15.45 -5.70 -20.83
N SER A 5 16.21 -4.99 -20.00
CA SER A 5 16.44 -5.43 -18.61
C SER A 5 15.36 -4.83 -17.70
N PRO A 6 14.72 -5.64 -16.83
CA PRO A 6 13.89 -5.11 -15.76
C PRO A 6 14.67 -4.10 -14.92
N LEU A 7 13.98 -3.07 -14.45
CA LEU A 7 14.57 -2.08 -13.55
C LEU A 7 14.74 -2.69 -12.16
N ASP A 8 15.80 -2.28 -11.46
CA ASP A 8 15.91 -2.54 -10.02
C ASP A 8 15.00 -1.60 -9.21
N ARG A 9 14.85 -1.90 -7.93
CA ARG A 9 14.03 -1.12 -6.99
C ARG A 9 14.32 0.38 -6.98
N LEU A 10 15.59 0.79 -7.04
CA LEU A 10 15.95 2.21 -7.00
C LEU A 10 15.56 2.90 -8.31
N ALA A 11 15.77 2.24 -9.44
CA ALA A 11 15.38 2.73 -10.75
C ALA A 11 13.86 2.79 -10.91
N LEU A 12 13.10 1.83 -10.37
CA LEU A 12 11.64 1.86 -10.31
C LEU A 12 11.14 3.08 -9.52
N GLN A 13 11.72 3.32 -8.34
CA GLN A 13 11.38 4.49 -7.51
C GLN A 13 11.72 5.82 -8.18
N ALA A 14 12.82 5.89 -8.93
CA ALA A 14 13.16 7.08 -9.71
C ALA A 14 12.18 7.29 -10.87
N ASP A 15 11.90 6.25 -11.67
CA ASP A 15 11.00 6.30 -12.83
C ASP A 15 9.57 6.73 -12.43
N ILE A 16 9.01 6.17 -11.34
CA ILE A 16 7.67 6.57 -10.88
C ILE A 16 7.64 8.01 -10.37
N ARG A 17 8.70 8.46 -9.68
CA ARG A 17 8.80 9.83 -9.15
C ARG A 17 8.91 10.84 -10.28
N ASP A 18 9.74 10.56 -11.29
CA ASP A 18 9.92 11.45 -12.43
C ASP A 18 8.62 11.60 -13.24
N ARG A 19 7.87 10.50 -13.43
CA ARG A 19 6.55 10.51 -14.06
C ARG A 19 5.55 11.36 -13.29
N LEU A 20 5.40 11.11 -11.99
CA LEU A 20 4.48 11.86 -11.15
C LEU A 20 4.89 13.32 -10.98
N GLY A 21 6.18 13.64 -11.01
CA GLY A 21 6.69 15.00 -11.01
C GLY A 21 6.34 15.82 -12.26
N ALA A 22 6.02 15.14 -13.37
CA ALA A 22 5.51 15.77 -14.58
C ALA A 22 3.98 16.00 -14.56
N ALA A 23 3.27 15.49 -13.56
CA ALA A 23 1.84 15.70 -13.40
C ALA A 23 1.54 17.16 -13.02
N THR A 24 0.40 17.66 -13.48
CA THR A 24 -0.15 18.93 -13.01
C THR A 24 -0.54 18.76 -11.54
N ALA A 25 -0.09 19.67 -10.68
CA ALA A 25 -0.32 19.56 -9.25
C ALA A 25 -1.83 19.48 -8.92
N GLY A 26 -2.23 18.38 -8.26
CA GLY A 26 -3.62 18.14 -7.86
C GLY A 26 -4.51 17.53 -8.95
N ASP A 27 -3.98 17.23 -10.13
CA ASP A 27 -4.70 16.50 -11.17
C ASP A 27 -4.66 14.99 -10.88
N THR A 28 -5.66 14.53 -10.12
CA THR A 28 -5.84 13.12 -9.78
C THR A 28 -5.94 12.22 -11.01
N GLU A 29 -6.61 12.65 -12.07
CA GLU A 29 -6.82 11.82 -13.25
C GLU A 29 -5.48 11.57 -13.96
N GLN A 30 -4.69 12.63 -14.12
CA GLN A 30 -3.34 12.53 -14.68
C GLN A 30 -2.42 11.66 -13.81
N GLU A 31 -2.47 11.80 -12.48
CA GLU A 31 -1.68 10.97 -11.56
C GLU A 31 -2.04 9.49 -11.66
N MET A 32 -3.35 9.19 -11.69
CA MET A 32 -3.86 7.82 -11.89
C MET A 32 -3.38 7.22 -13.21
N GLU A 33 -3.39 8.02 -14.28
CA GLU A 33 -2.94 7.61 -15.60
C GLU A 33 -1.43 7.30 -15.60
N LEU A 34 -0.62 8.18 -15.01
CA LEU A 34 0.84 8.00 -14.91
C LEU A 34 1.23 6.74 -14.13
N LEU A 35 0.49 6.39 -13.07
CA LEU A 35 0.70 5.12 -12.33
C LEU A 35 0.45 3.90 -13.22
N ARG A 36 -0.56 3.94 -14.10
CA ARG A 36 -0.89 2.85 -15.04
C ARG A 36 0.17 2.72 -16.11
N GLN A 37 0.58 3.84 -16.71
CA GLN A 37 1.68 3.86 -17.68
C GLN A 37 2.97 3.31 -17.09
N PHE A 38 3.29 3.68 -15.85
CA PHE A 38 4.44 3.14 -15.11
C PHE A 38 4.34 1.61 -14.97
N LYS A 39 3.20 1.09 -14.50
CA LYS A 39 2.98 -0.35 -14.36
C LYS A 39 3.11 -1.05 -15.72
N HIS A 40 2.38 -0.60 -16.74
CA HIS A 40 2.37 -1.22 -18.06
C HIS A 40 3.76 -1.25 -18.69
N ALA A 41 4.51 -0.16 -18.60
CA ALA A 41 5.88 -0.09 -19.12
C ALA A 41 6.81 -1.09 -18.42
N ASN A 42 6.75 -1.17 -17.09
CA ASN A 42 7.65 -2.05 -16.33
C ASN A 42 7.24 -3.52 -16.39
N VAL A 43 5.95 -3.83 -16.38
CA VAL A 43 5.44 -5.20 -16.61
C VAL A 43 5.79 -5.67 -18.02
N LEU A 44 5.71 -4.79 -19.04
CA LEU A 44 6.14 -5.12 -20.40
C LEU A 44 7.65 -5.42 -20.46
N ARG A 45 8.49 -4.66 -19.75
CA ARG A 45 9.94 -4.94 -19.66
C ARG A 45 10.21 -6.32 -19.05
N VAL A 46 9.50 -6.66 -17.96
CA VAL A 46 9.57 -7.97 -17.33
C VAL A 46 9.13 -9.07 -18.30
N ALA A 47 7.95 -8.93 -18.93
CA ALA A 47 7.44 -9.91 -19.88
C ALA A 47 8.37 -10.10 -21.09
N ALA A 48 8.94 -9.02 -21.62
CA ALA A 48 9.90 -9.09 -22.72
C ALA A 48 11.19 -9.82 -22.33
N ALA A 49 11.69 -9.58 -21.11
CA ALA A 49 12.87 -10.26 -20.58
C ALA A 49 12.61 -11.76 -20.35
N ASP A 50 11.43 -12.11 -19.84
CA ASP A 50 10.97 -13.48 -19.62
C ASP A 50 10.87 -14.26 -20.94
N VAL A 51 10.07 -13.75 -21.88
CA VAL A 51 9.87 -14.37 -23.21
C VAL A 51 11.18 -14.44 -24.00
N GLY A 52 12.01 -13.40 -23.89
CA GLY A 52 13.33 -13.34 -24.50
C GLY A 52 14.39 -14.22 -23.83
N LYS A 53 14.05 -14.90 -22.72
CA LYS A 53 14.97 -15.69 -21.88
C LYS A 53 16.19 -14.88 -21.42
N ALA A 54 16.02 -13.57 -21.27
CA ALA A 54 17.02 -12.64 -20.79
C ALA A 54 17.09 -12.59 -19.24
N MET A 55 16.15 -13.24 -18.55
CA MET A 55 16.19 -13.49 -17.11
C MET A 55 15.63 -14.86 -16.74
N PRO A 56 16.02 -15.45 -15.59
CA PRO A 56 15.41 -16.68 -15.09
C PRO A 56 13.94 -16.51 -14.72
N LEU A 57 13.11 -17.51 -15.00
CA LEU A 57 11.70 -17.54 -14.57
C LEU A 57 11.54 -17.34 -13.05
N MET A 58 12.50 -17.86 -12.26
CA MET A 58 12.47 -17.81 -10.81
C MET A 58 12.49 -16.40 -10.21
N VAL A 59 12.92 -15.38 -10.97
CA VAL A 59 12.97 -13.98 -10.49
C VAL A 59 11.87 -13.10 -11.07
N VAL A 60 10.97 -13.67 -11.89
CA VAL A 60 9.84 -12.92 -12.48
C VAL A 60 8.93 -12.38 -11.38
N SER A 61 8.59 -13.22 -10.40
CA SER A 61 7.73 -12.82 -9.28
C SER A 61 8.37 -11.72 -8.43
N ASP A 62 9.69 -11.77 -8.23
CA ASP A 62 10.42 -10.72 -7.50
C ASP A 62 10.21 -9.36 -8.16
N HIS A 63 10.44 -9.26 -9.47
CA HIS A 63 10.24 -8.01 -10.22
C HIS A 63 8.78 -7.54 -10.23
N LEU A 64 7.82 -8.45 -10.37
CA LEU A 64 6.40 -8.09 -10.33
C LEU A 64 5.99 -7.58 -8.94
N THR A 65 6.51 -8.19 -7.87
CA THR A 65 6.33 -7.72 -6.50
C THR A 65 6.99 -6.36 -6.28
N GLU A 66 8.19 -6.11 -6.78
CA GLU A 66 8.85 -4.81 -6.66
C GLU A 66 8.09 -3.69 -7.37
N ILE A 67 7.52 -3.97 -8.55
CA ILE A 67 6.64 -3.02 -9.27
C ILE A 67 5.41 -2.71 -8.42
N ALA A 68 4.75 -3.74 -7.86
CA ALA A 68 3.57 -3.56 -7.02
C ALA A 68 3.87 -2.74 -5.76
N GLU A 69 4.97 -3.04 -5.05
CA GLU A 69 5.42 -2.27 -3.88
C GLU A 69 5.69 -0.81 -4.21
N THR A 70 6.35 -0.55 -5.34
CA THR A 70 6.66 0.81 -5.80
C THR A 70 5.38 1.59 -6.09
N VAL A 71 4.42 0.96 -6.76
CA VAL A 71 3.08 1.53 -7.02
C VAL A 71 2.33 1.81 -5.72
N LEU A 72 2.36 0.88 -4.76
CA LEU A 72 1.68 1.04 -3.47
C LEU A 72 2.29 2.20 -2.66
N GLY A 73 3.61 2.37 -2.68
CA GLY A 73 4.28 3.51 -2.06
C GLY A 73 3.82 4.84 -2.65
N ALA A 74 3.83 4.97 -3.97
CA ALA A 74 3.37 6.19 -4.64
C ALA A 74 1.87 6.45 -4.42
N ALA A 75 1.02 5.42 -4.48
CA ALA A 75 -0.41 5.55 -4.21
C ALA A 75 -0.70 6.00 -2.77
N LEU A 76 0.09 5.51 -1.80
CA LEU A 76 0.01 5.95 -0.41
C LEU A 76 0.37 7.44 -0.27
N GLU A 77 1.47 7.89 -0.88
CA GLU A 77 1.88 9.31 -0.84
C GLU A 77 0.82 10.24 -1.43
N LEU A 78 0.28 9.90 -2.60
CA LEU A 78 -0.78 10.67 -3.26
C LEU A 78 -2.06 10.68 -2.44
N ALA A 79 -2.49 9.51 -1.94
CA ALA A 79 -3.67 9.41 -1.09
C ALA A 79 -3.52 10.19 0.22
N TRP A 80 -2.33 10.15 0.84
CA TRP A 80 -2.04 10.90 2.04
C TRP A 80 -2.16 12.39 1.80
N ARG A 81 -1.52 12.90 0.73
CA ARG A 81 -1.61 14.31 0.33
C ARG A 81 -3.07 14.76 0.17
N ASP A 82 -3.88 13.98 -0.54
CA ASP A 82 -5.27 14.33 -0.84
C ASP A 82 -6.16 14.38 0.41
N VAL A 83 -5.99 13.42 1.33
CA VAL A 83 -6.80 13.35 2.56
C VAL A 83 -6.31 14.38 3.58
N ALA A 84 -4.99 14.54 3.74
CA ALA A 84 -4.39 15.51 4.64
C ALA A 84 -4.68 16.96 4.23
N ALA A 85 -4.77 17.26 2.93
CA ALA A 85 -5.15 18.59 2.46
C ALA A 85 -6.54 19.04 2.97
N ARG A 86 -7.43 18.10 3.30
CA ARG A 86 -8.80 18.37 3.78
C ARG A 86 -8.93 18.37 5.29
N HIS A 87 -8.15 17.52 5.97
CA HIS A 87 -8.33 17.22 7.40
C HIS A 87 -7.12 17.54 8.27
N GLY A 88 -5.99 17.91 7.68
CA GLY A 88 -4.69 17.94 8.37
C GLY A 88 -4.13 16.54 8.58
N GLU A 89 -3.07 16.45 9.37
CA GLU A 89 -2.40 15.19 9.67
C GLU A 89 -3.02 14.52 10.91
N PRO A 90 -3.13 13.18 10.92
CA PRO A 90 -3.58 12.44 12.09
C PRO A 90 -2.54 12.55 13.20
N ARG A 91 -2.97 12.95 14.39
CA ARG A 91 -2.08 13.10 15.56
C ARG A 91 -2.56 12.25 16.73
N CYS A 92 -1.62 11.76 17.52
CA CYS A 92 -1.84 11.14 18.82
C CYS A 92 -1.06 11.88 19.90
N GLY A 93 -1.53 11.78 21.15
CA GLY A 93 -0.92 12.43 22.32
C GLY A 93 -1.66 13.70 22.79
N GLU A 94 -1.11 14.37 23.80
CA GLU A 94 -1.71 15.54 24.43
C GLU A 94 -0.79 16.76 24.41
N GLY A 95 -1.39 17.95 24.34
CA GLY A 95 -0.66 19.22 24.35
C GLY A 95 0.38 19.33 23.24
N GLU A 96 1.59 19.78 23.61
CA GLU A 96 2.72 19.94 22.69
C GLU A 96 3.39 18.61 22.30
N SER A 97 3.07 17.50 23.00
CA SER A 97 3.63 16.17 22.74
C SER A 97 2.89 15.40 21.64
N ARG A 98 2.03 16.08 20.86
CA ARG A 98 1.28 15.45 19.76
C ARG A 98 2.22 15.08 18.60
N HIS A 99 2.23 13.81 18.21
CA HIS A 99 3.04 13.29 17.11
C HIS A 99 2.17 12.81 15.95
N VAL A 100 2.72 12.81 14.73
CA VAL A 100 2.04 12.24 13.55
C VAL A 100 1.88 10.75 13.73
N VAL A 101 0.70 10.24 13.42
CA VAL A 101 0.41 8.82 13.50
C VAL A 101 0.91 8.09 12.24
N PRO A 102 1.76 7.07 12.36
CA PRO A 102 2.23 6.31 11.21
C PRO A 102 1.15 5.42 10.61
N PHE A 103 1.31 5.07 9.33
CA PHE A 103 0.42 4.19 8.58
C PHE A 103 1.24 3.24 7.71
N ALA A 104 0.75 2.01 7.55
CA ALA A 104 1.36 1.01 6.69
C ALA A 104 0.32 0.16 5.94
N VAL A 105 0.71 -0.25 4.74
CA VAL A 105 0.00 -1.21 3.89
C VAL A 105 0.67 -2.57 4.07
N VAL A 106 -0.12 -3.58 4.36
CA VAL A 106 0.30 -4.97 4.54
C VAL A 106 -0.20 -5.79 3.37
N GLY A 107 0.73 -6.40 2.66
CA GLY A 107 0.43 -7.37 1.61
C GLY A 107 0.28 -8.77 2.21
N TYR A 108 -0.83 -9.43 1.90
CA TYR A 108 -1.06 -10.84 2.19
C TYR A 108 -0.89 -11.69 0.92
N GLY A 109 -1.16 -12.99 1.02
CA GLY A 109 -1.25 -13.88 -0.13
C GLY A 109 0.02 -13.87 -0.99
N LYS A 110 -0.17 -13.69 -2.31
CA LYS A 110 0.93 -13.68 -3.28
C LYS A 110 1.83 -12.45 -3.13
N LEU A 111 1.26 -11.30 -2.79
CA LEU A 111 2.04 -10.07 -2.59
C LEU A 111 2.99 -10.22 -1.39
N GLY A 112 2.45 -10.65 -0.25
CA GLY A 112 3.22 -10.85 0.97
C GLY A 112 4.29 -11.94 0.82
N GLY A 113 3.96 -13.01 0.09
CA GLY A 113 4.84 -14.14 -0.22
C GLY A 113 5.86 -13.92 -1.35
N ILE A 114 5.84 -12.78 -2.05
CA ILE A 114 6.71 -12.51 -3.21
C ILE A 114 6.47 -13.53 -4.35
N GLU A 115 5.19 -13.80 -4.61
CA GLU A 115 4.71 -14.79 -5.58
C GLU A 115 3.74 -14.16 -6.60
N LEU A 116 3.88 -12.87 -6.89
CA LEU A 116 3.01 -12.21 -7.87
C LEU A 116 3.26 -12.74 -9.29
N GLY A 117 2.18 -13.13 -9.97
CA GLY A 117 2.13 -13.28 -11.43
C GLY A 117 1.49 -12.08 -12.13
N TYR A 118 1.57 -12.03 -13.46
CA TYR A 118 1.14 -10.90 -14.30
C TYR A 118 -0.31 -10.42 -14.10
N GLY A 119 -1.22 -11.34 -13.76
CA GLY A 119 -2.64 -11.06 -13.53
C GLY A 119 -3.06 -11.16 -12.06
N SER A 120 -2.13 -11.00 -11.12
CA SER A 120 -2.46 -11.13 -9.69
C SER A 120 -3.23 -9.93 -9.17
N ASP A 121 -4.17 -10.24 -8.29
CA ASP A 121 -4.79 -9.35 -7.33
C ASP A 121 -3.81 -8.98 -6.20
N LEU A 122 -4.12 -7.89 -5.49
CA LEU A 122 -3.40 -7.47 -4.30
C LEU A 122 -4.28 -7.67 -3.06
N ASP A 123 -3.92 -8.64 -2.24
CA ASP A 123 -4.50 -8.84 -0.91
C ASP A 123 -3.94 -7.79 0.07
N LEU A 124 -4.70 -6.75 0.38
CA LEU A 124 -4.22 -5.59 1.16
C LEU A 124 -4.94 -5.43 2.50
N VAL A 125 -4.17 -5.29 3.57
CA VAL A 125 -4.66 -4.87 4.89
C VAL A 125 -3.98 -3.57 5.30
N PHE A 126 -4.71 -2.67 5.94
CA PHE A 126 -4.22 -1.36 6.33
C PHE A 126 -4.10 -1.26 7.84
N VAL A 127 -2.93 -0.82 8.31
CA VAL A 127 -2.65 -0.68 9.74
C VAL A 127 -2.15 0.74 10.05
N HIS A 128 -2.54 1.27 11.21
CA HIS A 128 -2.04 2.55 11.71
C HIS A 128 -1.55 2.44 13.16
N GLY A 129 -0.66 3.36 13.54
CA GLY A 129 -0.09 3.41 14.89
C GLY A 129 -0.87 4.29 15.86
N SER A 130 -2.20 4.42 15.72
CA SER A 130 -2.95 5.30 16.63
C SER A 130 -2.97 4.71 18.04
N GLU A 131 -2.62 5.54 19.01
CA GLU A 131 -2.59 5.18 20.44
C GLU A 131 -2.94 6.39 21.34
N GLY A 132 -3.21 6.12 22.61
CA GLY A 132 -3.53 7.14 23.61
C GLY A 132 -4.97 7.68 23.55
N ALA A 133 -5.30 8.62 24.43
CA ALA A 133 -6.67 9.09 24.63
C ALA A 133 -7.18 10.05 23.53
N ARG A 134 -6.30 10.91 22.99
CA ARG A 134 -6.67 11.87 21.95
C ARG A 134 -6.09 11.45 20.59
N GLN A 135 -6.98 10.98 19.71
CA GLN A 135 -6.64 10.45 18.39
C GLN A 135 -7.38 11.21 17.28
N HIS A 136 -6.95 12.43 17.01
CA HIS A 136 -7.62 13.30 16.05
C HIS A 136 -6.62 14.00 15.15
N THR A 137 -7.10 14.41 13.99
CA THR A 137 -6.33 15.23 13.05
C THR A 137 -6.07 16.64 13.57
N ASP A 138 -5.16 17.39 12.94
CA ASP A 138 -4.79 18.76 13.33
C ASP A 138 -5.23 19.85 12.35
N GLY A 139 -6.03 19.51 11.34
CA GLY A 139 -6.49 20.45 10.33
C GLY A 139 -7.76 21.22 10.72
N PRO A 140 -8.24 22.09 9.81
CA PRO A 140 -9.36 22.99 10.07
C PRO A 140 -10.70 22.25 10.30
N ARG A 141 -10.78 21.00 9.86
CA ARG A 141 -11.94 20.13 10.03
C ARG A 141 -11.50 18.83 10.71
N GLU A 142 -11.28 18.93 12.02
CA GLU A 142 -10.85 17.85 12.90
C GLU A 142 -11.79 16.64 12.76
N VAL A 143 -11.18 15.49 12.54
CA VAL A 143 -11.83 14.18 12.50
C VAL A 143 -11.01 13.18 13.30
N ASP A 144 -11.70 12.17 13.83
CA ASP A 144 -11.10 11.02 14.49
C ASP A 144 -10.14 10.27 13.55
N ASN A 145 -9.03 9.75 14.09
CA ASN A 145 -8.01 9.06 13.31
C ASN A 145 -8.58 7.81 12.59
N GLN A 146 -9.53 7.10 13.18
CA GLN A 146 -10.19 5.96 12.54
C GLN A 146 -10.94 6.39 11.26
N VAL A 147 -11.56 7.57 11.28
CA VAL A 147 -12.22 8.16 10.10
C VAL A 147 -11.19 8.60 9.06
N PHE A 148 -10.09 9.23 9.50
CA PHE A 148 -9.00 9.64 8.61
C PHE A 148 -8.38 8.45 7.89
N PHE A 149 -7.94 7.42 8.63
CA PHE A 149 -7.31 6.24 8.05
C PHE A 149 -8.27 5.38 7.23
N GLY A 150 -9.56 5.37 7.59
CA GLY A 150 -10.59 4.79 6.75
C GLY A 150 -10.67 5.47 5.38
N ARG A 151 -10.65 6.81 5.34
CA ARG A 151 -10.64 7.59 4.09
C ARG A 151 -9.34 7.39 3.32
N LEU A 152 -8.21 7.34 4.00
CA LEU A 152 -6.91 7.07 3.40
C LEU A 152 -6.89 5.71 2.69
N ALA A 153 -7.27 4.64 3.39
CA ALA A 153 -7.34 3.30 2.81
C ALA A 153 -8.27 3.23 1.58
N GLN A 154 -9.45 3.85 1.67
CA GLN A 154 -10.37 3.95 0.53
C GLN A 154 -9.80 4.76 -0.63
N ARG A 155 -9.04 5.82 -0.35
CA ARG A 155 -8.38 6.62 -1.38
C ARG A 155 -7.27 5.85 -2.08
N ILE A 156 -6.48 5.05 -1.34
CA ILE A 156 -5.49 4.14 -1.92
C ILE A 156 -6.20 3.12 -2.83
N ILE A 157 -7.25 2.46 -2.34
CA ILE A 157 -8.04 1.51 -3.15
C ILE A 157 -8.57 2.17 -4.43
N HIS A 158 -9.02 3.43 -4.34
CA HIS A 158 -9.48 4.18 -5.50
C HIS A 158 -8.38 4.38 -6.56
N PHE A 159 -7.17 4.80 -6.16
CA PHE A 159 -6.04 4.92 -7.10
C PHE A 159 -5.73 3.60 -7.81
N LEU A 160 -5.81 2.48 -7.09
CA LEU A 160 -5.50 1.14 -7.60
C LEU A 160 -6.62 0.54 -8.46
N ALA A 161 -7.87 0.65 -8.04
CA ALA A 161 -8.98 -0.16 -8.57
C ALA A 161 -9.90 0.57 -9.55
N THR A 162 -9.86 1.90 -9.63
CA THR A 162 -10.73 2.62 -10.57
C THR A 162 -10.39 2.27 -12.03
N LEU A 163 -11.41 2.09 -12.86
CA LEU A 163 -11.23 1.89 -14.29
C LEU A 163 -11.03 3.23 -14.99
N THR A 164 -9.95 3.34 -15.75
CA THR A 164 -9.61 4.51 -16.58
C THR A 164 -9.50 4.06 -18.05
N PRO A 165 -9.30 4.96 -19.02
CA PRO A 165 -9.03 4.57 -20.41
C PRO A 165 -7.86 3.57 -20.56
N GLU A 166 -6.87 3.62 -19.66
CA GLU A 166 -5.70 2.72 -19.66
C GLU A 166 -5.89 1.48 -18.76
N GLY A 167 -7.15 1.21 -18.41
CA GLY A 167 -7.56 0.05 -17.65
C GLY A 167 -7.50 0.25 -16.14
N GLN A 168 -7.41 -0.86 -15.43
CA GLN A 168 -7.30 -0.92 -13.97
C GLN A 168 -5.84 -1.15 -13.56
N LEU A 169 -5.38 -0.46 -12.51
CA LEU A 169 -4.00 -0.58 -12.05
C LEU A 169 -3.79 -1.91 -11.31
N TYR A 170 -4.62 -2.23 -10.32
CA TYR A 170 -4.70 -3.57 -9.71
C TYR A 170 -6.13 -3.85 -9.23
N GLU A 171 -6.52 -5.12 -9.26
CA GLU A 171 -7.61 -5.60 -8.40
C GLU A 171 -7.12 -5.65 -6.95
N VAL A 172 -7.96 -5.20 -6.01
CA VAL A 172 -7.61 -5.12 -4.60
C VAL A 172 -8.60 -5.92 -3.78
N ASP A 173 -8.09 -6.84 -2.97
CA ASP A 173 -8.87 -7.62 -2.03
C ASP A 173 -8.52 -7.26 -0.57
N PRO A 174 -9.38 -6.50 0.13
CA PRO A 174 -9.15 -6.14 1.52
C PRO A 174 -9.76 -7.13 2.53
N ARG A 175 -10.20 -8.32 2.12
CA ARG A 175 -11.01 -9.21 2.97
C ARG A 175 -10.24 -9.94 4.08
N LEU A 176 -8.92 -9.99 4.00
CA LEU A 176 -8.07 -10.63 5.02
C LEU A 176 -7.80 -9.75 6.26
N ARG A 177 -8.42 -8.57 6.32
CA ARG A 177 -8.36 -7.70 7.51
C ARG A 177 -9.16 -8.29 8.69
N PRO A 178 -8.86 -7.91 9.94
CA PRO A 178 -9.63 -8.31 11.11
C PRO A 178 -11.14 -8.19 10.91
N SER A 179 -11.90 -9.22 11.29
CA SER A 179 -13.37 -9.30 11.09
C SER A 179 -13.84 -9.25 9.62
N GLY A 180 -12.92 -9.41 8.66
CA GLY A 180 -13.19 -9.46 7.24
C GLY A 180 -14.01 -8.28 6.72
N SER A 181 -15.05 -8.56 5.91
CA SER A 181 -15.91 -7.53 5.31
C SER A 181 -16.68 -6.69 6.32
N LYS A 182 -16.87 -7.18 7.55
CA LYS A 182 -17.57 -6.47 8.63
C LYS A 182 -16.64 -5.60 9.47
N GLY A 183 -15.32 -5.81 9.37
CA GLY A 183 -14.32 -5.04 10.08
C GLY A 183 -14.03 -3.69 9.45
N LEU A 184 -13.40 -2.82 10.25
CA LEU A 184 -12.89 -1.53 9.81
C LEU A 184 -11.85 -1.74 8.70
N ILE A 185 -11.85 -0.87 7.70
CA ILE A 185 -10.96 -1.00 6.54
C ILE A 185 -9.48 -0.79 6.92
N ALA A 186 -9.22 0.04 7.94
CA ALA A 186 -7.92 0.24 8.54
C ALA A 186 -8.05 0.05 10.05
N ASN A 187 -7.11 -0.65 10.68
CA ASN A 187 -7.15 -0.97 12.10
C ASN A 187 -5.88 -0.48 12.79
N SER A 188 -5.95 -0.15 14.07
CA SER A 188 -4.72 0.12 14.82
C SER A 188 -3.89 -1.17 14.94
N LEU A 189 -2.57 -1.05 15.04
CA LEU A 189 -1.71 -2.22 15.25
C LEU A 189 -2.12 -2.98 16.53
N GLU A 190 -2.41 -2.26 17.62
CA GLU A 190 -2.87 -2.85 18.88
C GLU A 190 -4.18 -3.63 18.73
N SER A 191 -5.17 -3.06 18.01
CA SER A 191 -6.45 -3.75 17.77
C SER A 191 -6.28 -4.99 16.89
N THR A 192 -5.34 -4.94 15.95
CA THR A 192 -5.01 -6.06 15.08
C THR A 192 -4.36 -7.19 15.89
N GLU A 193 -3.39 -6.88 16.75
CA GLU A 193 -2.75 -7.84 17.64
C GLU A 193 -3.78 -8.51 18.57
N ARG A 194 -4.63 -7.71 19.22
CA ARG A 194 -5.68 -8.22 20.10
C ARG A 194 -6.62 -9.17 19.38
N TYR A 195 -7.09 -8.80 18.19
CA TYR A 195 -7.95 -9.65 17.38
C TYR A 195 -7.27 -10.98 17.02
N LEU A 196 -6.01 -10.92 16.61
CA LEU A 196 -5.23 -12.12 16.26
C LEU A 196 -5.04 -13.06 17.45
N VAL A 197 -4.95 -12.55 18.68
CA VAL A 197 -4.79 -13.37 19.89
C VAL A 197 -6.12 -13.94 20.39
N GLU A 198 -7.17 -13.12 20.38
CA GLU A 198 -8.42 -13.43 21.09
C GLU A 198 -9.50 -14.05 20.20
N GLU A 199 -9.52 -13.71 18.91
CA GLU A 199 -10.68 -13.98 18.04
C GLU A 199 -10.33 -14.70 16.73
N ALA A 200 -9.08 -14.60 16.27
CA ALA A 200 -8.71 -15.10 14.95
C ALA A 200 -8.79 -16.63 14.83
N TRP A 201 -9.28 -17.06 13.68
CA TRP A 201 -9.33 -18.47 13.34
C TRP A 201 -7.94 -18.96 12.93
N THR A 202 -7.69 -20.27 13.05
CA THR A 202 -6.40 -20.88 12.65
C THR A 202 -6.00 -20.54 11.21
N TRP A 203 -6.97 -20.43 10.28
CA TRP A 203 -6.69 -20.07 8.89
C TRP A 203 -6.22 -18.60 8.73
N GLU A 204 -6.63 -17.69 9.62
CA GLU A 204 -6.16 -16.30 9.63
C GLU A 204 -4.70 -16.23 10.07
N HIS A 205 -4.31 -17.04 11.07
CA HIS A 205 -2.91 -17.21 11.42
C HIS A 205 -2.10 -17.80 10.26
N GLN A 206 -2.65 -18.77 9.51
CA GLN A 206 -1.97 -19.30 8.32
C GLN A 206 -1.79 -18.23 7.24
N ALA A 207 -2.79 -17.38 7.01
CA ALA A 207 -2.68 -16.25 6.09
C ALA A 207 -1.61 -15.24 6.56
N LEU A 208 -1.57 -14.98 7.87
CA LEU A 208 -0.61 -14.07 8.50
C LEU A 208 0.85 -14.52 8.30
N VAL A 209 1.15 -15.82 8.21
CA VAL A 209 2.53 -16.33 7.95
C VAL A 209 3.11 -15.76 6.65
N ARG A 210 2.26 -15.44 5.66
CA ARG A 210 2.68 -14.83 4.40
C ARG A 210 2.58 -13.30 4.40
N ALA A 211 1.97 -12.69 5.42
CA ALA A 211 1.77 -11.25 5.48
C ALA A 211 3.08 -10.50 5.68
N ARG A 212 3.26 -9.41 4.93
CA ARG A 212 4.41 -8.51 5.03
C ARG A 212 3.98 -7.07 4.84
N ALA A 213 4.51 -6.17 5.65
CA ALA A 213 4.31 -4.74 5.41
C ALA A 213 5.11 -4.32 4.17
N VAL A 214 4.43 -3.72 3.19
CA VAL A 214 4.96 -3.49 1.83
C VAL A 214 5.14 -2.02 1.49
N ALA A 215 4.43 -1.12 2.16
CA ALA A 215 4.55 0.33 1.98
C ALA A 215 4.14 1.06 3.26
N GLY A 216 4.72 2.23 3.53
CA GLY A 216 4.38 3.10 4.65
C GLY A 216 5.54 3.39 5.58
N ASP A 217 5.21 3.76 6.82
CA ASP A 217 6.18 4.14 7.83
C ASP A 217 7.03 2.94 8.28
N ARG A 218 8.36 3.15 8.29
CA ARG A 218 9.32 2.08 8.55
C ARG A 218 9.21 1.50 9.97
N ASP A 219 9.03 2.34 10.98
CA ASP A 219 8.91 1.88 12.37
C ASP A 219 7.65 1.03 12.55
N LEU A 220 6.52 1.49 12.00
CA LEU A 220 5.28 0.73 12.05
C LEU A 220 5.37 -0.61 11.29
N MET A 221 6.06 -0.62 10.14
CA MET A 221 6.33 -1.86 9.39
C MET A 221 7.16 -2.86 10.21
N GLU A 222 8.18 -2.38 10.91
CA GLU A 222 9.02 -3.20 11.79
C GLU A 222 8.23 -3.72 13.00
N ARG A 223 7.38 -2.88 13.61
CA ARG A 223 6.47 -3.27 14.70
C ARG A 223 5.45 -4.33 14.25
N PHE A 224 4.86 -4.19 13.07
CA PHE A 224 3.99 -5.21 12.49
C PHE A 224 4.73 -6.53 12.29
N ALA A 225 5.96 -6.48 11.76
CA ALA A 225 6.78 -7.67 11.57
C ALA A 225 7.19 -8.34 12.88
N ALA A 226 7.30 -7.58 13.99
CA ALA A 226 7.55 -8.12 15.32
C ALA A 226 6.31 -8.78 15.93
N MET A 227 5.13 -8.13 15.85
CA MET A 227 3.84 -8.68 16.32
C MET A 227 3.51 -10.04 15.70
N ARG A 228 3.93 -10.23 14.44
CA ARG A 228 3.72 -11.46 13.69
C ARG A 228 4.52 -12.69 14.19
N ARG A 229 5.63 -12.47 14.92
CA ARG A 229 6.56 -13.54 15.32
C ARG A 229 6.09 -14.26 16.57
#